data_AF-A0A6N7ZTG1-F1
#
_entry.id   AF-A0A6N7ZTG1-F1
#
_cell.length_a   1.000
_cell.length_b   1.000
_cell.length_c   1.000
_cell.angle_alpha   90.00
_cell.angle_beta   90.00
_cell.angle_gamma   90.00
#
_symmetry.space_group_name_H-M   'P 1'
#
loop_
_entity.id
_entity.type
_entity.pdbx_description
1 polymer ?
#
loop_
_entity_poly.entity_id
_entity_poly.type
_entity_poly.pdbx_seq_one_letter_code
_entity_poly.pdbx_strand_id
1 'polypeptide(L)'
;MTSVSPCVGLCKIDATTGLCMGCARTRDEIADWCGHTEAWRAEIWKDLPERFERLGVTCRRLPWETEDIRNFVLRSLSDGRGTWVAGVVGAVGEFTAAPGQAVRAEHDGEVIVSSTRGAGLRFRIDDNVRALTFEAKETPLERSRIVLAVKQERGHPDIAHTLTALGPDLDAVAVSDRDAHVFDLGMGRKEARFCVRAGPGETREALSSATGSAFPDNLGLIAPALLANSPARVIETALGRIEILTPIPPPGGQSPLGPHTHLLPAHLATGKAMPAGMDLPGAYLPGAIFYPAD
;
A
#
# COMPACT_ATOMS: atom_id res chain seq x y z
N MET A 1 20.32 9.39 -15.61
CA MET A 1 20.77 10.47 -14.73
C MET A 1 19.60 10.84 -13.86
N THR A 2 19.69 10.68 -12.54
CA THR A 2 18.53 10.84 -11.65
C THR A 2 18.49 12.27 -11.10
N SER A 3 17.56 13.07 -11.61
CA SER A 3 17.25 14.42 -11.10
C SER A 3 16.60 14.38 -9.70
N VAL A 4 16.19 13.19 -9.29
CA VAL A 4 15.37 12.91 -8.10
C VAL A 4 16.11 13.26 -6.81
N SER A 5 15.47 14.09 -5.99
CA SER A 5 15.95 14.39 -4.63
C SER A 5 15.77 13.19 -3.68
N PRO A 6 16.77 12.84 -2.85
CA PRO A 6 16.66 11.77 -1.83
C PRO A 6 15.80 12.17 -0.63
N CYS A 7 15.24 13.38 -0.60
CA CYS A 7 14.43 13.88 0.51
C CYS A 7 13.19 13.03 0.76
N VAL A 8 12.94 12.75 2.05
CA VAL A 8 11.75 12.06 2.56
C VAL A 8 10.80 12.96 3.36
N GLY A 9 11.01 14.28 3.29
CA GLY A 9 10.22 15.27 4.03
C GLY A 9 10.57 15.39 5.53
N LEU A 10 11.65 14.75 5.97
CA LEU A 10 12.23 14.95 7.31
C LEU A 10 13.47 15.85 7.20
N CYS A 11 13.41 17.05 7.78
CA CYS A 11 14.52 18.01 7.78
C CYS A 11 15.07 18.20 9.21
N LYS A 12 15.91 17.26 9.64
CA LYS A 12 16.60 17.32 10.93
C LYS A 12 18.06 16.92 10.74
N ILE A 13 19.00 17.78 11.11
CA ILE A 13 20.43 17.49 11.04
C ILE A 13 20.86 16.80 12.33
N ASP A 14 21.53 15.66 12.21
CA ASP A 14 22.22 15.01 13.32
C ASP A 14 23.47 15.81 13.69
N ALA A 15 23.59 16.17 14.97
CA ALA A 15 24.65 17.05 15.44
C ALA A 15 26.04 16.38 15.42
N THR A 16 26.08 15.05 15.50
CA THR A 16 27.33 14.28 15.56
C THR A 16 27.95 14.10 14.18
N THR A 17 27.13 13.70 13.20
CA THR A 17 27.57 13.38 11.84
C THR A 17 27.49 14.56 10.89
N GLY A 18 26.72 15.61 11.22
CA GLY A 18 26.45 16.74 10.34
C GLY A 18 25.50 16.43 9.17
N LEU A 19 24.90 15.24 9.15
CA LEU A 19 24.04 14.77 8.07
C LEU A 19 22.55 14.89 8.43
N CYS A 20 21.71 15.08 7.42
CA CYS A 20 20.26 15.07 7.58
C CYS A 20 19.73 13.66 7.85
N MET A 21 18.98 13.48 8.93
CA MET A 21 18.35 12.21 9.33
C MET A 21 17.30 11.71 8.33
N GLY A 22 16.84 12.54 7.38
CA GLY A 22 15.88 12.12 6.36
C GLY A 22 16.50 11.70 5.02
N CYS A 23 17.62 12.32 4.63
CA CYS A 23 18.19 12.12 3.29
C CYS A 23 19.70 11.90 3.27
N ALA A 24 20.33 11.84 4.43
CA ALA A 24 21.77 11.64 4.62
C ALA A 24 22.67 12.65 3.87
N ARG A 25 22.12 13.80 3.45
CA ARG A 25 22.86 14.92 2.86
C ARG A 25 23.32 15.93 3.92
N THR A 26 24.40 16.65 3.65
CA THR A 26 24.84 17.81 4.45
C THR A 26 23.92 19.02 4.21
N ARG A 27 24.09 20.09 5.01
CA ARG A 27 23.32 21.33 4.80
C ARG A 27 23.63 21.99 3.45
N ASP A 28 24.90 22.01 3.06
CA ASP A 28 25.34 22.62 1.80
C ASP A 28 24.80 21.85 0.60
N GLU A 29 24.87 20.51 0.64
CA GLU A 29 24.28 19.64 -0.38
C GLU A 29 22.76 19.80 -0.49
N ILE A 30 22.07 20.14 0.61
CA ILE A 30 20.64 20.43 0.59
C ILE A 30 20.36 21.78 -0.08
N ALA A 31 21.13 22.82 0.25
CA ALA A 31 20.97 24.17 -0.29
C ALA A 31 21.24 24.22 -1.80
N ASP A 32 22.30 23.56 -2.25
CA ASP A 32 22.76 23.63 -3.64
C ASP A 32 22.04 22.66 -4.57
N TRP A 33 21.25 21.73 -4.04
CA TRP A 33 20.69 20.60 -4.79
C TRP A 33 20.01 21.00 -6.10
N CYS A 34 19.09 21.96 -6.05
CA CYS A 34 18.28 22.37 -7.20
C CYS A 34 19.10 23.07 -8.29
N GLY A 35 20.17 23.78 -7.91
CA GLY A 35 21.02 24.53 -8.85
C GLY A 35 22.21 23.75 -9.40
N HIS A 36 22.56 22.61 -8.80
CA HIS A 36 23.76 21.87 -9.17
C HIS A 36 23.59 20.92 -10.38
N THR A 37 24.71 20.47 -10.93
CA THR A 37 24.79 19.53 -12.06
C THR A 37 24.31 18.12 -11.73
N GLU A 38 23.83 17.39 -12.75
CA GLU A 38 23.41 15.99 -12.61
C GLU A 38 24.54 15.05 -12.22
N ALA A 39 25.77 15.29 -12.72
CA ALA A 39 26.94 14.49 -12.37
C ALA A 39 27.22 14.55 -10.86
N TRP A 40 27.14 15.74 -10.26
CA TRP A 40 27.30 15.90 -8.82
C TRP A 40 26.17 15.23 -8.02
N ARG A 41 24.91 15.34 -8.48
CA ARG A 41 23.78 14.63 -7.83
C ARG A 41 23.97 13.12 -7.88
N ALA A 42 24.49 12.61 -9.00
CA ALA A 42 24.80 11.19 -9.16
C ALA A 42 25.91 10.73 -8.21
N GLU A 43 26.97 11.52 -8.01
CA GLU A 43 28.00 11.21 -7.01
C GLU A 43 27.42 11.19 -5.59
N ILE A 44 26.60 12.17 -5.22
CA ILE A 44 25.93 12.14 -3.90
C ILE A 44 25.10 10.89 -3.73
N TRP A 45 24.29 10.53 -4.73
CA TRP A 45 23.45 9.32 -4.69
C TRP A 45 24.26 8.03 -4.45
N LYS A 46 25.51 7.95 -4.95
CA LYS A 46 26.40 6.82 -4.69
C LYS A 46 26.85 6.75 -3.24
N ASP A 47 27.06 7.90 -2.59
CA ASP A 47 27.52 7.97 -1.20
C ASP A 47 26.39 7.73 -0.18
N LEU A 48 25.14 8.07 -0.52
CA LEU A 48 24.03 8.06 0.44
C LEU A 48 23.86 6.73 1.19
N PRO A 49 23.94 5.54 0.56
CA PRO A 49 23.77 4.28 1.27
C PRO A 49 24.71 4.11 2.48
N GLU A 50 25.99 4.44 2.33
CA GLU A 50 26.96 4.39 3.43
C GLU A 50 26.68 5.46 4.50
N ARG A 51 26.26 6.65 4.07
CA ARG A 51 25.87 7.72 4.98
C ARG A 51 24.64 7.36 5.82
N PHE A 52 23.67 6.65 5.25
CA PHE A 52 22.50 6.14 5.97
C PHE A 52 22.88 5.13 7.05
N GLU A 53 23.80 4.21 6.77
CA GLU A 53 24.30 3.26 7.77
C GLU A 53 25.02 3.95 8.91
N ARG A 54 25.90 4.92 8.60
CA ARG A 54 26.58 5.72 9.61
C ARG A 54 25.61 6.49 10.52
N LEU A 55 24.46 6.88 9.97
CA LEU A 55 23.38 7.54 10.72
C LEU A 55 22.48 6.57 11.50
N GLY A 56 22.47 5.28 11.16
CA GLY A 56 21.52 4.30 11.71
C GLY A 56 20.07 4.54 11.28
N VAL A 57 19.83 5.21 10.13
CA VAL A 57 18.49 5.46 9.59
C VAL A 57 18.19 4.45 8.49
N THR A 58 17.05 3.76 8.61
CA THR A 58 16.68 2.67 7.71
C THR A 58 15.82 3.11 6.53
N CYS A 59 14.96 4.13 6.69
CA CYS A 59 14.08 4.60 5.61
C CYS A 59 14.88 5.34 4.52
N ARG A 60 15.05 4.70 3.36
CA ARG A 60 15.78 5.27 2.22
C ARG A 60 14.87 5.43 1.02
N ARG A 61 14.86 6.62 0.40
CA ARG A 61 14.22 6.82 -0.90
C ARG A 61 15.08 6.21 -2.00
N LEU A 62 14.45 5.46 -2.91
CA LEU A 62 15.12 4.99 -4.11
C LEU A 62 15.25 6.13 -5.13
N PRO A 63 16.33 6.16 -5.93
CA PRO A 63 16.54 7.19 -6.96
C PRO A 63 15.64 6.94 -8.18
N TRP A 64 14.36 6.66 -7.95
CA TRP A 64 13.37 6.32 -8.97
C TRP A 64 12.52 7.54 -9.30
N GLU A 65 12.42 7.82 -10.59
CA GLU A 65 11.43 8.75 -11.16
C GLU A 65 10.06 8.06 -11.21
N THR A 66 9.01 8.84 -11.49
CA THR A 66 7.63 8.34 -11.57
C THR A 66 7.52 7.17 -12.58
N GLU A 67 8.26 7.25 -13.68
CA GLU A 67 8.31 6.21 -14.70
C GLU A 67 9.04 4.94 -14.23
N ASP A 68 10.11 5.06 -13.43
CA ASP A 68 10.78 3.91 -12.84
C ASP A 68 9.85 3.15 -11.88
N ILE A 69 9.08 3.89 -11.06
CA ILE A 69 8.08 3.31 -10.17
C ILE A 69 7.01 2.59 -10.97
N ARG A 70 6.47 3.21 -12.04
CA ARG A 70 5.46 2.61 -12.91
C ARG A 70 5.97 1.33 -13.55
N ASN A 71 7.18 1.35 -14.11
CA ASN A 71 7.81 0.18 -14.72
C ASN A 71 8.09 -0.93 -13.71
N PHE A 72 8.50 -0.58 -12.49
CA PHE A 72 8.65 -1.55 -11.41
C PHE A 72 7.32 -2.25 -11.09
N VAL A 73 6.25 -1.47 -10.88
CA VAL A 73 4.91 -2.01 -10.59
C VAL A 73 4.44 -2.90 -11.75
N LEU A 74 4.50 -2.44 -12.99
CA LEU A 74 4.07 -3.20 -14.17
C LEU A 74 4.83 -4.52 -14.32
N ARG A 75 6.16 -4.50 -14.18
CA ARG A 75 6.98 -5.73 -14.25
C ARG A 75 6.67 -6.68 -13.11
N SER A 76 6.62 -6.19 -11.87
CA SER A 76 6.30 -7.03 -10.71
C SER A 76 4.95 -7.74 -10.83
N LEU A 77 3.96 -7.07 -11.43
CA LEU A 77 2.64 -7.65 -11.69
C LEU A 77 2.70 -8.65 -12.85
N SER A 78 3.34 -8.29 -13.96
CA SER A 78 3.40 -9.13 -15.18
C SER A 78 4.20 -10.41 -14.98
N ASP A 79 5.29 -10.35 -14.20
CA ASP A 79 6.11 -11.51 -13.85
C ASP A 79 5.35 -12.48 -12.92
N GLY A 80 4.29 -12.01 -12.26
CA GLY A 80 3.49 -12.79 -11.31
C GLY A 80 4.30 -13.25 -10.09
N ARG A 81 5.40 -12.58 -9.77
CA ARG A 81 6.30 -12.91 -8.65
C ARG A 81 6.23 -11.84 -7.56
N GLY A 82 6.26 -12.30 -6.32
CA GLY A 82 6.10 -11.45 -5.15
C GLY A 82 4.64 -11.11 -4.85
N THR A 83 4.45 -10.23 -3.88
CA THR A 83 3.13 -9.90 -3.33
C THR A 83 3.04 -8.41 -3.09
N TRP A 84 1.98 -7.80 -3.61
CA TRP A 84 1.59 -6.43 -3.26
C TRP A 84 0.62 -6.46 -2.10
N VAL A 85 0.93 -5.71 -1.04
CA VAL A 85 0.14 -5.64 0.19
C VAL A 85 -0.31 -4.21 0.43
N ALA A 86 -1.61 -4.00 0.64
CA ALA A 86 -2.19 -2.71 0.99
C ALA A 86 -3.01 -2.83 2.28
N GLY A 87 -2.98 -1.78 3.11
CA GLY A 87 -3.67 -1.73 4.40
C GLY A 87 -2.75 -1.30 5.52
N VAL A 88 -3.01 -1.81 6.72
CA VAL A 88 -2.29 -1.47 7.96
C VAL A 88 -1.96 -2.73 8.76
N VAL A 89 -1.12 -2.61 9.78
CA VAL A 89 -0.83 -3.75 10.67
C VAL A 89 -2.13 -4.31 11.26
N GLY A 90 -2.38 -5.59 11.00
CA GLY A 90 -3.58 -6.30 11.43
C GLY A 90 -4.78 -6.23 10.49
N ALA A 91 -4.75 -5.45 9.42
CA ALA A 91 -5.79 -5.47 8.39
C ALA A 91 -5.17 -5.17 7.02
N VAL A 92 -5.03 -6.19 6.17
CA VAL A 92 -4.40 -6.05 4.85
C VAL A 92 -5.11 -6.88 3.78
N GLY A 93 -4.98 -6.43 2.53
CA GLY A 93 -5.23 -7.22 1.32
C GLY A 93 -3.91 -7.54 0.63
N GLU A 94 -3.75 -8.79 0.23
CA GLU A 94 -2.59 -9.28 -0.51
C GLU A 94 -2.98 -9.61 -1.95
N PHE A 95 -2.38 -8.92 -2.89
CA PHE A 95 -2.44 -9.24 -4.31
C PHE A 95 -1.20 -10.04 -4.69
N THR A 96 -1.39 -11.32 -5.01
CA THR A 96 -0.34 -12.22 -5.52
C THR A 96 -0.94 -13.22 -6.50
N ALA A 97 -0.16 -13.67 -7.49
CA ALA A 97 -0.63 -14.66 -8.44
C ALA A 97 -0.65 -16.05 -7.79
N ALA A 98 -1.72 -16.83 -7.99
CA ALA A 98 -1.64 -18.25 -7.67
C ALA A 98 -0.63 -18.95 -8.60
N PRO A 99 0.01 -20.06 -8.18
CA PRO A 99 0.95 -20.79 -9.03
C PRO A 99 0.34 -21.14 -10.41
N GLY A 100 1.04 -20.78 -11.49
CA GLY A 100 0.60 -21.01 -12.87
C GLY A 100 -0.51 -20.08 -13.36
N GLN A 101 -0.92 -19.09 -12.57
CA GLN A 101 -1.94 -18.13 -12.95
C GLN A 101 -1.32 -16.93 -13.70
N ALA A 102 -1.88 -16.61 -14.86
CA ALA A 102 -1.53 -15.39 -15.56
C ALA A 102 -2.07 -14.15 -14.83
N VAL A 103 -1.26 -13.10 -14.75
CA VAL A 103 -1.65 -11.78 -14.28
C VAL A 103 -1.80 -10.87 -15.50
N ARG A 104 -2.93 -10.16 -15.60
CA ARG A 104 -3.10 -9.12 -16.62
C ARG A 104 -2.81 -7.79 -15.96
N ALA A 105 -1.87 -7.02 -16.49
CA ALA A 105 -1.56 -5.68 -16.04
C ALA A 105 -1.58 -4.73 -17.23
N GLU A 106 -2.33 -3.65 -17.10
CA GLU A 106 -2.49 -2.60 -18.09
C GLU A 106 -2.30 -1.25 -17.40
N HIS A 107 -1.95 -0.21 -18.16
CA HIS A 107 -1.90 1.15 -17.64
C HIS A 107 -2.53 2.13 -18.62
N ASP A 108 -3.11 3.18 -18.06
CA ASP A 108 -3.59 4.37 -18.76
C ASP A 108 -3.11 5.61 -18.01
N GLY A 109 -2.15 6.32 -18.60
CA GLY A 109 -1.47 7.44 -17.96
C GLY A 109 -0.87 7.07 -16.59
N GLU A 110 -1.39 7.70 -15.54
CA GLU A 110 -0.95 7.47 -14.15
C GLU A 110 -1.54 6.20 -13.53
N VAL A 111 -2.60 5.64 -14.10
CA VAL A 111 -3.36 4.55 -13.49
C VAL A 111 -2.88 3.20 -14.03
N ILE A 112 -2.48 2.32 -13.13
CA ILE A 112 -2.19 0.92 -13.42
C ILE A 112 -3.36 0.09 -12.90
N VAL A 113 -3.91 -0.78 -13.75
CA VAL A 113 -4.94 -1.74 -13.39
C VAL A 113 -4.39 -3.15 -13.61
N SER A 114 -4.57 -4.02 -12.63
CA SER A 114 -4.20 -5.42 -12.73
C SER A 114 -5.27 -6.32 -12.16
N SER A 115 -5.38 -7.52 -12.72
CA SER A 115 -6.35 -8.51 -12.27
C SER A 115 -5.81 -9.94 -12.39
N THR A 116 -6.29 -10.76 -11.47
CA THR A 116 -6.23 -12.22 -11.51
C THR A 116 -7.67 -12.75 -11.37
N ARG A 117 -7.85 -14.07 -11.38
CA ARG A 117 -9.16 -14.68 -11.09
C ARG A 117 -9.65 -14.37 -9.67
N GLY A 118 -8.73 -14.12 -8.73
CA GLY A 118 -9.03 -13.98 -7.31
C GLY A 118 -8.86 -12.57 -6.75
N ALA A 119 -8.39 -11.61 -7.55
CA ALA A 119 -8.17 -10.24 -7.10
C ALA A 119 -8.11 -9.22 -8.22
N GLY A 120 -8.39 -7.97 -7.86
CA GLY A 120 -8.12 -6.78 -8.65
C GLY A 120 -7.17 -5.85 -7.92
N LEU A 121 -6.43 -5.04 -8.67
CA LEU A 121 -5.55 -3.99 -8.16
C LEU A 121 -5.69 -2.78 -9.06
N ARG A 122 -5.78 -1.60 -8.46
CA ARG A 122 -5.66 -0.33 -9.18
C ARG A 122 -4.79 0.64 -8.40
N PHE A 123 -3.66 1.05 -8.96
CA PHE A 123 -2.78 2.06 -8.36
C PHE A 123 -2.69 3.29 -9.24
N ARG A 124 -2.62 4.47 -8.61
CA ARG A 124 -2.30 5.73 -9.29
C ARG A 124 -0.87 6.14 -8.95
N ILE A 125 0.00 6.07 -9.95
CA ILE A 125 1.43 6.39 -9.91
C ILE A 125 1.66 7.74 -10.59
N ASP A 126 1.72 8.78 -9.75
CA ASP A 126 1.93 10.19 -10.08
C ASP A 126 3.18 10.73 -9.36
N ASP A 127 3.45 12.03 -9.54
CA ASP A 127 4.60 12.70 -8.91
C ASP A 127 4.52 12.82 -7.38
N ASN A 128 3.43 12.33 -6.77
CA ASN A 128 3.26 12.23 -5.33
C ASN A 128 3.64 10.85 -4.77
N VAL A 129 3.97 9.87 -5.63
CA VAL A 129 4.42 8.54 -5.18
C VAL A 129 5.93 8.50 -5.03
N ARG A 130 6.40 7.82 -3.99
CA ARG A 130 7.81 7.64 -3.65
C ARG A 130 8.06 6.16 -3.40
N ALA A 131 9.05 5.61 -4.08
CA ALA A 131 9.57 4.29 -3.76
C ALA A 131 10.62 4.41 -2.66
N LEU A 132 10.39 3.69 -1.57
CA LEU A 132 11.25 3.62 -0.40
C LEU A 132 11.69 2.17 -0.17
N THR A 133 12.85 1.99 0.45
CA THR A 133 13.30 0.71 0.98
C THR A 133 13.82 0.89 2.40
N PHE A 134 13.75 -0.18 3.18
CA PHE A 134 14.21 -0.25 4.57
C PHE A 134 15.34 -1.26 4.75
N GLU A 135 15.78 -1.90 3.66
CA GLU A 135 16.82 -2.91 3.71
C GLU A 135 18.20 -2.28 3.89
N ALA A 136 19.17 -3.12 4.27
CA ALA A 136 20.59 -2.74 4.27
C ALA A 136 21.08 -2.42 2.85
N LYS A 137 22.22 -1.74 2.70
CA LYS A 137 22.72 -1.36 1.37
C LYS A 137 23.16 -2.58 0.54
N GLU A 138 23.55 -3.66 1.20
CA GLU A 138 24.00 -4.91 0.58
C GLU A 138 22.85 -5.74 0.02
N THR A 139 21.61 -5.48 0.45
CA THR A 139 20.45 -6.23 -0.01
C THR A 139 20.15 -5.86 -1.47
N PRO A 140 20.18 -6.84 -2.40
CA PRO A 140 19.85 -6.58 -3.80
C PRO A 140 18.40 -6.08 -3.94
N LEU A 141 18.13 -5.26 -4.97
CA LEU A 141 16.78 -4.73 -5.20
C LEU A 141 15.75 -5.83 -5.44
N GLU A 142 16.14 -6.93 -6.08
CA GLU A 142 15.27 -8.08 -6.35
C GLU A 142 14.81 -8.79 -5.07
N ARG A 143 15.56 -8.64 -3.97
CA ARG A 143 15.26 -9.21 -2.65
C ARG A 143 14.79 -8.15 -1.66
N SER A 144 14.63 -6.90 -2.09
CA SER A 144 14.27 -5.81 -1.20
C SER A 144 12.76 -5.62 -1.13
N ARG A 145 12.25 -5.39 0.07
CA ARG A 145 10.89 -4.85 0.21
C ARG A 145 10.88 -3.42 -0.30
N ILE A 146 9.87 -3.12 -1.13
CA ILE A 146 9.67 -1.79 -1.71
C ILE A 146 8.37 -1.23 -1.17
N VAL A 147 8.44 -0.08 -0.51
CA VAL A 147 7.25 0.64 -0.05
C VAL A 147 6.95 1.75 -1.03
N LEU A 148 5.75 1.73 -1.61
CA LEU A 148 5.20 2.87 -2.32
C LEU A 148 4.49 3.76 -1.30
N ALA A 149 5.18 4.82 -0.91
CA ALA A 149 4.67 5.84 -0.03
C ALA A 149 4.08 7.00 -0.85
N VAL A 150 3.03 7.62 -0.34
CA VAL A 150 2.33 8.72 -1.01
C VAL A 150 2.49 9.98 -0.17
N LYS A 151 2.81 11.11 -0.77
CA LYS A 151 2.86 12.37 -0.01
C LYS A 151 1.49 12.72 0.60
N GLN A 152 1.49 13.23 1.83
CA GLN A 152 0.26 13.61 2.53
C GLN A 152 -0.60 14.64 1.78
N GLU A 153 0.03 15.52 0.99
CA GLU A 153 -0.66 16.51 0.15
C GLU A 153 -1.60 15.90 -0.89
N ARG A 154 -1.42 14.62 -1.24
CA ARG A 154 -2.34 13.90 -2.15
C ARG A 154 -3.68 13.58 -1.50
N GLY A 155 -3.76 13.61 -0.16
CA GLY A 155 -4.94 13.23 0.60
C GLY A 155 -5.05 11.74 0.88
N HIS A 156 -6.02 11.41 1.74
CA HIS A 156 -6.37 10.04 2.13
C HIS A 156 -7.80 9.72 1.64
N PRO A 157 -8.19 8.43 1.58
CA PRO A 157 -9.59 8.08 1.37
C PRO A 157 -10.47 8.70 2.47
N ASP A 158 -11.69 9.13 2.16
CA ASP A 158 -12.68 9.51 3.19
C ASP A 158 -12.95 8.31 4.11
N ILE A 159 -12.79 8.44 5.42
CA ILE A 159 -12.86 7.31 6.35
C ILE A 159 -14.13 7.38 7.20
N ALA A 160 -14.90 6.30 7.23
CA ALA A 160 -15.98 6.16 8.20
C ALA A 160 -15.47 5.59 9.54
N HIS A 161 -16.19 5.90 10.61
CA HIS A 161 -15.96 5.38 11.97
C HIS A 161 -17.02 4.36 12.42
N THR A 162 -18.02 4.15 11.58
CA THR A 162 -19.09 3.16 11.75
C THR A 162 -19.35 2.51 10.39
N LEU A 163 -20.00 1.35 10.40
CA LEU A 163 -20.40 0.67 9.18
C LEU A 163 -21.24 1.62 8.32
N THR A 164 -20.77 1.93 7.12
CA THR A 164 -21.37 2.97 6.27
C THR A 164 -21.57 2.46 4.86
N ALA A 165 -22.80 2.53 4.36
CA ALA A 165 -23.10 2.24 2.96
C ALA A 165 -22.61 3.40 2.08
N LEU A 166 -21.72 3.10 1.12
CA LEU A 166 -21.17 4.10 0.19
C LEU A 166 -21.92 4.15 -1.15
N GLY A 167 -22.75 3.14 -1.44
CA GLY A 167 -23.48 3.02 -2.71
C GLY A 167 -22.74 2.13 -3.73
N PRO A 168 -23.08 2.23 -5.02
CA PRO A 168 -22.47 1.43 -6.09
C PRO A 168 -20.95 1.64 -6.22
N ASP A 169 -20.21 0.57 -6.49
CA ASP A 169 -18.75 0.60 -6.66
C ASP A 169 -18.32 1.04 -8.07
N LEU A 170 -18.53 2.31 -8.43
CA LEU A 170 -18.16 2.81 -9.76
C LEU A 170 -16.67 2.63 -10.08
N ASP A 171 -15.84 2.53 -9.04
CA ASP A 171 -14.41 2.28 -9.12
C ASP A 171 -14.06 0.79 -9.06
N ALA A 172 -14.98 -0.17 -9.21
CA ALA A 172 -14.60 -1.58 -9.22
C ALA A 172 -13.64 -1.90 -10.40
N VAL A 173 -12.64 -2.75 -10.15
CA VAL A 173 -11.65 -3.18 -11.17
C VAL A 173 -12.35 -3.92 -12.31
N ALA A 174 -13.19 -4.90 -11.97
CA ALA A 174 -14.05 -5.55 -12.94
C ALA A 174 -15.28 -4.67 -13.22
N VAL A 175 -15.54 -4.38 -14.50
CA VAL A 175 -16.71 -3.56 -14.91
C VAL A 175 -18.03 -4.22 -14.45
N SER A 176 -18.10 -5.55 -14.43
CA SER A 176 -19.26 -6.32 -13.95
C SER A 176 -19.62 -6.05 -12.49
N ASP A 177 -18.68 -5.57 -11.70
CA ASP A 177 -18.84 -5.40 -10.26
C ASP A 177 -19.32 -4.00 -9.89
N ARG A 178 -19.41 -3.08 -10.87
CA ARG A 178 -19.65 -1.65 -10.60
C ARG A 178 -21.04 -1.32 -10.07
N ASP A 179 -22.00 -2.19 -10.29
CA ASP A 179 -23.37 -2.05 -9.77
C ASP A 179 -23.52 -2.63 -8.35
N ALA A 180 -22.53 -3.38 -7.85
CA ALA A 180 -22.55 -3.91 -6.49
C ALA A 180 -22.29 -2.79 -5.48
N HIS A 181 -22.88 -2.90 -4.29
CA HIS A 181 -22.76 -1.86 -3.25
C HIS A 181 -21.51 -2.07 -2.40
N VAL A 182 -20.81 -0.98 -2.12
CA VAL A 182 -19.69 -0.93 -1.18
C VAL A 182 -20.17 -0.47 0.19
N PHE A 183 -19.66 -1.14 1.23
CA PHE A 183 -19.86 -0.80 2.63
C PHE A 183 -18.49 -0.61 3.28
N ASP A 184 -18.19 0.59 3.77
CA ASP A 184 -17.03 0.85 4.63
C ASP A 184 -17.30 0.22 6.00
N LEU A 185 -16.41 -0.66 6.47
CA LEU A 185 -16.53 -1.31 7.77
C LEU A 185 -16.32 -0.36 8.95
N GLY A 186 -15.93 0.89 8.70
CA GLY A 186 -15.88 1.92 9.72
C GLY A 186 -14.71 1.77 10.69
N MET A 187 -13.58 1.20 10.23
CA MET A 187 -12.44 0.92 11.09
C MET A 187 -11.68 2.18 11.56
N GLY A 188 -12.03 3.38 11.06
CA GLY A 188 -11.49 4.64 11.55
C GLY A 188 -9.99 4.85 11.32
N ARG A 189 -9.40 4.16 10.33
CA ARG A 189 -7.97 4.24 10.02
C ARG A 189 -7.71 5.28 8.94
N LYS A 190 -7.04 6.39 9.29
CA LYS A 190 -6.68 7.45 8.34
C LYS A 190 -5.78 6.98 7.19
N GLU A 191 -5.10 5.85 7.37
CA GLU A 191 -4.17 5.30 6.39
C GLU A 191 -4.84 4.49 5.28
N ALA A 192 -5.97 3.85 5.59
CA ALA A 192 -6.64 2.93 4.68
C ALA A 192 -8.12 2.75 5.03
N ARG A 193 -8.97 2.64 4.01
CA ARG A 193 -10.37 2.28 4.10
C ARG A 193 -10.54 0.78 3.87
N PHE A 194 -11.37 0.13 4.68
CA PHE A 194 -11.62 -1.31 4.59
C PHE A 194 -13.09 -1.54 4.32
N CYS A 195 -13.40 -2.04 3.13
CA CYS A 195 -14.76 -2.19 2.66
C CYS A 195 -15.11 -3.63 2.29
N VAL A 196 -16.40 -3.91 2.27
CA VAL A 196 -16.99 -5.09 1.64
C VAL A 196 -17.86 -4.63 0.49
N ARG A 197 -17.67 -5.22 -0.70
CA ARG A 197 -18.54 -5.04 -1.86
C ARG A 197 -19.46 -6.26 -2.01
N ALA A 198 -20.77 -6.00 -1.97
CA ALA A 198 -21.80 -7.02 -2.01
C ALA A 198 -22.87 -6.69 -3.05
N GLY A 199 -23.18 -7.68 -3.90
CA GLY A 199 -24.36 -7.65 -4.76
C GLY A 199 -25.67 -7.83 -3.97
N PRO A 200 -26.84 -7.84 -4.63
CA PRO A 200 -28.11 -8.17 -4.00
C PRO A 200 -28.06 -9.55 -3.30
N GLY A 201 -28.57 -9.63 -2.07
CA GLY A 201 -28.63 -10.87 -1.30
C GLY A 201 -28.33 -10.68 0.19
N GLU A 202 -28.21 -11.80 0.90
CA GLU A 202 -28.09 -11.86 2.37
C GLU A 202 -26.95 -10.99 2.92
N THR A 203 -25.77 -11.02 2.29
CA THR A 203 -24.63 -10.19 2.72
C THR A 203 -24.96 -8.70 2.67
N ARG A 204 -25.61 -8.23 1.61
CA ARG A 204 -25.99 -6.82 1.46
C ARG A 204 -27.06 -6.44 2.47
N GLU A 205 -28.03 -7.31 2.72
CA GLU A 205 -29.09 -7.10 3.72
C GLU A 205 -28.51 -7.01 5.14
N ALA A 206 -27.61 -7.90 5.51
CA ALA A 206 -26.93 -7.89 6.80
C ALA A 206 -26.10 -6.60 7.00
N LEU A 207 -25.29 -6.20 6.00
CA LEU A 207 -24.50 -4.97 6.06
C LEU A 207 -25.37 -3.71 6.10
N SER A 208 -26.45 -3.68 5.32
CA SER A 208 -27.39 -2.55 5.32
C SER A 208 -28.09 -2.40 6.68
N SER A 209 -28.50 -3.52 7.29
CA SER A 209 -29.20 -3.52 8.57
C SER A 209 -28.32 -3.07 9.74
N ALA A 210 -27.00 -3.26 9.64
CA ALA A 210 -26.04 -2.84 10.65
C ALA A 210 -25.44 -1.44 10.37
N THR A 211 -25.84 -0.74 9.31
CA THR A 211 -25.29 0.58 8.98
C THR A 211 -25.51 1.57 10.14
N GLY A 212 -24.50 2.39 10.42
CA GLY A 212 -24.49 3.35 11.54
C GLY A 212 -23.95 2.80 12.86
N SER A 213 -23.68 1.49 12.95
CA SER A 213 -23.11 0.84 14.15
C SER A 213 -21.61 0.58 14.01
N ALA A 214 -20.92 0.33 15.12
CA ALA A 214 -19.55 -0.18 15.06
C ALA A 214 -19.54 -1.61 14.51
N PHE A 215 -18.63 -1.90 13.58
CA PHE A 215 -18.54 -3.23 12.97
C PHE A 215 -18.36 -4.39 13.97
N PRO A 216 -17.53 -4.29 15.03
CA PRO A 216 -17.40 -5.35 16.03
C PRO A 216 -18.71 -5.71 16.74
N ASP A 217 -19.59 -4.73 16.96
CA ASP A 217 -20.82 -4.90 17.72
C ASP A 217 -21.87 -5.73 16.94
N ASN A 218 -21.73 -5.82 15.61
CA ASN A 218 -22.68 -6.51 14.73
C ASN A 218 -22.07 -7.73 14.04
N LEU A 219 -20.93 -8.24 14.53
CA LEU A 219 -20.30 -9.44 13.97
C LEU A 219 -21.21 -10.66 13.98
N GLY A 220 -22.08 -10.82 14.99
CA GLY A 220 -23.03 -11.93 15.05
C GLY A 220 -24.04 -11.93 13.88
N LEU A 221 -24.41 -10.75 13.39
CA LEU A 221 -25.30 -10.58 12.24
C LEU A 221 -24.54 -10.69 10.91
N ILE A 222 -23.36 -10.07 10.84
CA ILE A 222 -22.63 -9.89 9.57
C ILE A 222 -21.76 -11.11 9.22
N ALA A 223 -21.06 -11.69 10.20
CA ALA A 223 -20.03 -12.70 9.94
C ALA A 223 -20.55 -13.96 9.24
N PRO A 224 -21.74 -14.53 9.57
CA PRO A 224 -22.27 -15.69 8.87
C PRO A 224 -22.42 -15.45 7.36
N ALA A 225 -23.00 -14.31 6.98
CA ALA A 225 -23.20 -13.95 5.58
C ALA A 225 -21.87 -13.64 4.85
N LEU A 226 -20.89 -13.07 5.53
CA LEU A 226 -19.55 -12.87 4.96
C LEU A 226 -18.85 -14.21 4.68
N LEU A 227 -18.88 -15.14 5.63
CA LEU A 227 -18.24 -16.45 5.49
C LEU A 227 -18.92 -17.30 4.41
N ALA A 228 -20.25 -17.31 4.39
CA ALA A 228 -21.03 -18.09 3.43
C ALA A 228 -20.84 -17.59 1.99
N ASN A 229 -20.88 -16.27 1.77
CA ASN A 229 -20.91 -15.70 0.43
C ASN A 229 -19.54 -15.20 -0.05
N SER A 230 -18.55 -15.07 0.85
CA SER A 230 -17.21 -14.57 0.56
C SER A 230 -17.21 -13.34 -0.37
N PRO A 231 -17.92 -12.26 0.01
CA PRO A 231 -18.01 -11.07 -0.84
C PRO A 231 -16.62 -10.46 -1.08
N ALA A 232 -16.53 -9.58 -2.08
CA ALA A 232 -15.28 -8.90 -2.37
C ALA A 232 -14.86 -8.03 -1.18
N ARG A 233 -13.61 -8.17 -0.73
CA ARG A 233 -13.01 -7.27 0.27
C ARG A 233 -12.18 -6.24 -0.47
N VAL A 234 -12.48 -4.97 -0.25
CA VAL A 234 -11.85 -3.86 -0.93
C VAL A 234 -11.03 -3.06 0.09
N ILE A 235 -9.74 -2.91 -0.15
CA ILE A 235 -8.84 -2.12 0.68
C ILE A 235 -8.36 -0.95 -0.14
N GLU A 236 -8.65 0.26 0.31
CA GLU A 236 -8.24 1.50 -0.34
C GLU A 236 -7.20 2.22 0.51
N THR A 237 -6.12 2.66 -0.11
CA THR A 237 -5.09 3.48 0.52
C THR A 237 -4.92 4.77 -0.29
N ALA A 238 -4.05 5.66 0.19
CA ALA A 238 -3.71 6.84 -0.59
C ALA A 238 -3.18 6.49 -1.99
N LEU A 239 -2.60 5.29 -2.21
CA LEU A 239 -2.02 4.84 -3.49
C LEU A 239 -3.10 4.42 -4.52
N GLY A 240 -4.22 3.87 -4.05
CA GLY A 240 -5.22 3.22 -4.88
C GLY A 240 -5.92 2.13 -4.10
N ARG A 241 -6.26 1.00 -4.75
CA ARG A 241 -7.03 -0.08 -4.12
C ARG A 241 -6.56 -1.48 -4.50
N ILE A 242 -6.80 -2.42 -3.60
CA ILE A 242 -6.74 -3.87 -3.82
C ILE A 242 -8.11 -4.47 -3.53
N GLU A 243 -8.57 -5.36 -4.39
CA GLU A 243 -9.83 -6.09 -4.27
C GLU A 243 -9.54 -7.58 -4.17
N ILE A 244 -10.07 -8.24 -3.15
CA ILE A 244 -9.88 -9.67 -2.96
C ILE A 244 -11.21 -10.39 -3.09
N LEU A 245 -11.25 -11.37 -4.00
CA LEU A 245 -12.43 -12.13 -4.42
C LEU A 245 -12.34 -13.61 -4.02
N THR A 246 -11.20 -14.04 -3.49
CA THR A 246 -11.00 -15.43 -3.04
C THR A 246 -11.86 -15.77 -1.82
N PRO A 247 -12.25 -17.04 -1.62
CA PRO A 247 -13.05 -17.43 -0.46
C PRO A 247 -12.43 -17.01 0.88
N ILE A 248 -13.27 -16.60 1.83
CA ILE A 248 -12.85 -16.36 3.21
C ILE A 248 -12.68 -17.72 3.89
N PRO A 249 -11.49 -18.06 4.42
CA PRO A 249 -11.30 -19.33 5.12
C PRO A 249 -12.14 -19.35 6.41
N PRO A 250 -12.59 -20.54 6.86
CA PRO A 250 -13.25 -20.66 8.15
C PRO A 250 -12.31 -20.26 9.30
N PRO A 251 -12.84 -19.93 10.49
CA PRO A 251 -12.02 -19.63 11.66
C PRO A 251 -10.98 -20.73 11.94
N GLY A 252 -9.71 -20.34 12.06
CA GLY A 252 -8.58 -21.28 12.25
C GLY A 252 -8.11 -22.00 10.97
N GLY A 253 -8.71 -21.73 9.82
CA GLY A 253 -8.26 -22.21 8.52
C GLY A 253 -6.95 -21.53 8.08
N GLN A 254 -6.25 -22.16 7.12
CA GLN A 254 -5.06 -21.58 6.51
C GLN A 254 -5.42 -20.55 5.45
N SER A 255 -4.57 -19.55 5.25
CA SER A 255 -4.67 -18.64 4.12
C SER A 255 -4.62 -19.42 2.81
N PRO A 256 -5.49 -19.10 1.83
CA PRO A 256 -5.46 -19.77 0.55
C PRO A 256 -4.17 -19.42 -0.20
N LEU A 257 -3.75 -20.30 -1.12
CA LEU A 257 -2.75 -19.94 -2.12
C LEU A 257 -3.32 -18.86 -3.03
N GLY A 258 -2.56 -17.79 -3.25
CA GLY A 258 -2.99 -16.65 -4.07
C GLY A 258 -3.51 -15.48 -3.22
N PRO A 259 -4.30 -14.58 -3.82
CA PRO A 259 -4.74 -13.36 -3.16
C PRO A 259 -5.62 -13.66 -1.94
N HIS A 260 -5.43 -12.93 -0.84
CA HIS A 260 -6.24 -13.10 0.36
C HIS A 260 -6.23 -11.84 1.22
N THR A 261 -7.04 -11.85 2.28
CA THR A 261 -7.10 -10.77 3.27
C THR A 261 -6.76 -11.31 4.64
N HIS A 262 -6.08 -10.50 5.45
CA HIS A 262 -5.92 -10.74 6.87
C HIS A 262 -6.69 -9.71 7.66
N LEU A 263 -7.40 -10.16 8.68
CA LEU A 263 -7.99 -9.30 9.71
C LEU A 263 -7.68 -9.91 11.08
N LEU A 264 -6.75 -9.29 11.79
CA LEU A 264 -6.22 -9.73 13.07
C LEU A 264 -6.48 -8.62 14.11
N PRO A 265 -7.62 -8.66 14.83
CA PRO A 265 -8.05 -7.58 15.71
C PRO A 265 -7.01 -7.16 16.75
N ALA A 266 -6.27 -8.12 17.33
CA ALA A 266 -5.22 -7.84 18.31
C ALA A 266 -4.08 -7.00 17.71
N HIS A 267 -3.69 -7.27 16.46
CA HIS A 267 -2.67 -6.47 15.76
C HIS A 267 -3.24 -5.13 15.31
N LEU A 268 -4.49 -5.09 14.87
CA LEU A 268 -5.16 -3.85 14.47
C LEU A 268 -5.27 -2.87 15.64
N ALA A 269 -5.55 -3.37 16.84
CA ALA A 269 -5.64 -2.60 18.09
C ALA A 269 -4.31 -1.92 18.48
N THR A 270 -3.16 -2.35 17.93
CA THR A 270 -1.88 -1.66 18.15
C THR A 270 -1.83 -0.27 17.52
N GLY A 271 -2.74 0.05 16.59
CA GLY A 271 -2.80 1.32 15.88
C GLY A 271 -1.66 1.55 14.90
N LYS A 272 -0.76 0.57 14.69
CA LYS A 272 0.38 0.71 13.78
C LYS A 272 -0.09 0.73 12.32
N ALA A 273 0.45 1.66 11.55
CA ALA A 273 0.23 1.73 10.10
C ALA A 273 1.15 0.77 9.35
N MET A 274 2.43 0.75 9.73
CA MET A 274 3.48 -0.02 9.07
C MET A 274 4.01 -1.13 9.97
N PRO A 275 4.52 -2.23 9.39
CA PRO A 275 5.21 -3.26 10.16
C PRO A 275 6.43 -2.70 10.91
N ALA A 276 6.86 -3.42 11.95
CA ALA A 276 8.00 -3.01 12.76
C ALA A 276 9.26 -2.78 11.91
N GLY A 277 9.96 -1.66 12.14
CA GLY A 277 11.17 -1.28 11.41
C GLY A 277 10.92 -0.61 10.05
N MET A 278 9.65 -0.42 9.65
CA MET A 278 9.26 0.25 8.40
C MET A 278 8.46 1.54 8.64
N ASP A 279 8.76 2.26 9.72
CA ASP A 279 8.09 3.51 10.05
C ASP A 279 8.33 4.58 8.98
N LEU A 280 7.24 5.15 8.46
CA LEU A 280 7.29 6.17 7.43
C LEU A 280 7.51 7.56 8.06
N PRO A 281 8.32 8.42 7.43
CA PRO A 281 8.37 9.85 7.76
C PRO A 281 6.99 10.49 7.70
N GLY A 282 6.73 11.44 8.61
CA GLY A 282 5.43 12.09 8.74
C GLY A 282 4.96 12.91 7.53
N ALA A 283 5.77 13.06 6.48
CA ALA A 283 5.36 13.66 5.21
C ALA A 283 4.64 12.68 4.28
N TYR A 284 4.63 11.39 4.61
CA TYR A 284 4.07 10.32 3.79
C TYR A 284 2.87 9.63 4.45
N LEU A 285 2.01 9.09 3.59
CA LEU A 285 0.98 8.11 3.87
C LEU A 285 1.45 6.75 3.33
N PRO A 286 1.11 5.64 4.00
CA PRO A 286 1.37 4.31 3.46
C PRO A 286 0.49 4.08 2.23
N GLY A 287 1.10 3.62 1.14
CA GLY A 287 0.39 3.27 -0.09
C GLY A 287 0.25 1.76 -0.23
N ALA A 288 1.33 1.08 -0.56
CA ALA A 288 1.42 -0.38 -0.61
C ALA A 288 2.86 -0.83 -0.39
N ILE A 289 3.04 -2.08 0.04
CA ILE A 289 4.34 -2.73 0.20
C ILE A 289 4.42 -3.87 -0.81
N PHE A 290 5.49 -3.89 -1.60
CA PHE A 290 5.87 -5.05 -2.38
C PHE A 290 6.82 -5.92 -1.57
N TYR A 291 6.46 -7.19 -1.44
CA TYR A 291 7.30 -8.25 -0.90
C TYR A 291 7.81 -9.09 -2.07
N PRO A 292 9.13 -9.22 -2.26
CA PRO A 292 9.68 -10.06 -3.31
C PRO A 292 9.36 -11.55 -3.03
N ALA A 293 9.36 -12.36 -4.08
CA ALA A 293 9.28 -13.82 -3.92
C ALA A 293 10.58 -14.34 -3.29
N ASP A 294 10.46 -15.40 -2.48
CA ASP A 294 11.60 -16.14 -1.92
C ASP A 294 12.45 -16.84 -3.00
#